data_AF-A0AAN8FYJ4-F1
#
_entry.id   AF-A0AAN8FYJ4-F1
#
_cell.length_a   1.000
_cell.length_b   1.000
_cell.length_c   1.000
_cell.angle_alpha   90.00
_cell.angle_beta   90.00
_cell.angle_gamma   90.00
#
_symmetry.space_group_name_H-M   'P 1'
#
loop_
_entity.id
_entity.type
_entity.pdbx_description
1 polymer ?
#
loop_
_entity_poly.entity_id
_entity_poly.type
_entity_poly.pdbx_seq_one_letter_code
_entity_poly.pdbx_strand_id
1 'polypeptide(L)'
;MDGRSVCINGSWAPAPRECVPKSCRIPVRLHVFFLKRRTSQILQSGDVIEDGSSATMICLRGFHLQGNGVLECHRGLITSHLGHCAPHECLLPTLSGGSIHPLTRTLADGQQATLMCSTRNVTLTCSRGVISPSPTCMGNATTFCTAPRDTTPAVIYSLQNGHKVEMDRYQSAYPNGTVFQYKVEACQTS
;
A
#
# COMPACT_ATOMS: atom_id res chain seq x y z
N MET A 1 27.43 -38.61 -15.27
CA MET A 1 28.31 -38.34 -14.10
C MET A 1 27.64 -39.07 -12.94
N ASP A 2 28.03 -40.31 -12.69
CA ASP A 2 27.17 -41.30 -12.02
C ASP A 2 27.24 -41.28 -10.49
N GLY A 3 27.71 -40.17 -9.89
CA GLY A 3 27.70 -39.95 -8.43
C GLY A 3 28.44 -41.00 -7.58
N ARG A 4 29.21 -41.89 -8.20
CA ARG A 4 29.86 -43.02 -7.52
C ARG A 4 31.23 -42.62 -6.99
N SER A 5 31.41 -42.71 -5.68
CA SER A 5 32.72 -42.64 -5.00
C SER A 5 33.14 -44.03 -4.53
N VAL A 6 34.43 -44.34 -4.65
CA VAL A 6 35.04 -45.60 -4.21
C VAL A 6 36.05 -45.31 -3.10
N CYS A 7 36.05 -46.10 -2.03
CA CYS A 7 37.09 -46.00 -1.00
C CYS A 7 38.35 -46.73 -1.46
N ILE A 8 39.45 -46.01 -1.63
CA ILE A 8 40.77 -46.52 -2.04
C ILE A 8 41.78 -46.05 -0.99
N ASN A 9 42.47 -47.00 -0.34
CA ASN A 9 43.49 -46.72 0.68
C ASN A 9 43.02 -45.76 1.79
N GLY A 10 41.79 -45.94 2.28
CA GLY A 10 41.20 -45.12 3.34
C GLY A 10 40.70 -43.74 2.91
N SER A 11 40.74 -43.43 1.60
CA SER A 11 40.26 -42.17 1.05
C SER A 11 39.20 -42.39 -0.04
N TRP A 12 38.18 -41.54 -0.07
CA TRP A 12 37.15 -41.59 -1.10
C TRP A 12 37.64 -40.94 -2.39
N ALA A 13 37.56 -41.68 -3.50
CA ALA A 13 37.93 -41.23 -4.83
C ALA A 13 36.75 -41.41 -5.81
N PRO A 14 36.24 -40.34 -6.43
CA PRO A 14 36.52 -38.94 -6.10
C PRO A 14 36.01 -38.57 -4.71
N ALA A 15 36.60 -37.53 -4.11
CA ALA A 15 36.15 -37.00 -2.82
C ALA A 15 34.65 -36.65 -2.89
N PRO A 16 33.83 -37.04 -1.90
CA PRO A 16 32.43 -36.68 -1.85
C PRO A 16 32.32 -35.15 -1.87
N ARG A 17 31.42 -34.63 -2.71
CA ARG A 17 31.17 -33.18 -2.73
C ARG A 17 30.46 -32.77 -1.45
N GLU A 18 30.83 -31.61 -0.92
CA GLU A 18 30.13 -31.01 0.20
C GLU A 18 28.71 -30.61 -0.20
N CYS A 19 27.72 -31.00 0.60
CA CYS A 19 26.32 -30.66 0.35
C CYS A 19 26.06 -29.23 0.82
N VAL A 20 25.82 -28.32 -0.12
CA VAL A 20 25.38 -26.96 0.20
C VAL A 20 23.85 -26.91 0.38
N PRO A 21 23.35 -26.26 1.44
CA PRO A 21 21.91 -26.04 1.60
C PRO A 21 21.34 -25.27 0.41
N LYS A 22 20.17 -25.69 -0.07
CA LYS A 22 19.50 -25.02 -1.18
C LYS A 22 18.94 -23.67 -0.74
N SER A 23 19.04 -22.68 -1.62
CA SER A 23 18.30 -21.42 -1.50
C SER A 23 16.80 -21.62 -1.78
N CYS A 24 15.97 -20.73 -1.28
CA CYS A 24 14.53 -20.75 -1.52
C CYS A 24 14.17 -19.75 -2.63
N ARG A 25 13.11 -20.06 -3.38
CA ARG A 25 12.51 -19.13 -4.34
C ARG A 25 11.25 -18.53 -3.74
N ILE A 26 11.14 -17.21 -3.77
CA ILE A 26 9.97 -16.51 -3.23
C ILE A 26 8.75 -16.83 -4.10
N PRO A 27 7.62 -17.29 -3.51
CA PRO A 27 6.42 -17.61 -4.26
C PRO A 27 5.79 -16.36 -4.87
N VAL A 28 5.01 -16.53 -5.94
CA VAL A 28 4.30 -15.43 -6.58
C VAL A 28 3.23 -14.87 -5.64
N ARG A 29 3.28 -13.56 -5.40
CA ARG A 29 2.36 -12.83 -4.54
C ARG A 29 2.00 -11.48 -5.15
N LEU A 30 0.75 -11.06 -4.92
CA LEU A 30 0.21 -9.79 -5.40
C LEU A 30 0.22 -8.74 -4.28
N HIS A 31 0.36 -7.48 -4.68
CA HIS A 31 0.27 -6.30 -3.80
C HIS A 31 1.25 -6.31 -2.62
N VAL A 32 2.41 -6.93 -2.80
CA VAL A 32 3.42 -7.10 -1.75
C VAL A 32 4.83 -7.08 -2.34
N PHE A 33 5.78 -6.63 -1.52
CA PHE A 33 7.21 -6.90 -1.70
C PHE A 33 7.78 -7.41 -0.37
N PHE A 34 8.98 -7.99 -0.41
CA PHE A 34 9.66 -8.51 0.76
C PHE A 34 10.88 -7.65 1.08
N LEU A 35 11.17 -7.43 2.36
CA LEU A 35 12.40 -6.79 2.81
C LEU A 35 13.29 -7.82 3.49
N LYS A 36 14.47 -8.08 2.92
CA LYS A 36 15.46 -8.99 3.53
C LYS A 36 15.87 -8.43 4.89
N ARG A 37 15.71 -9.21 5.96
CA ARG A 37 15.77 -8.70 7.35
C ARG A 37 17.12 -8.09 7.74
N ARG A 38 18.22 -8.55 7.14
CA ARG A 38 19.59 -8.09 7.46
C ARG A 38 20.06 -6.91 6.62
N THR A 39 19.63 -6.84 5.35
CA THR A 39 20.15 -5.86 4.38
C THR A 39 19.12 -4.82 3.98
N SER A 40 17.86 -5.00 4.39
CA SER A 40 16.71 -4.22 3.91
C SER A 40 16.58 -4.20 2.37
N GLN A 41 17.20 -5.18 1.69
CA GLN A 41 17.05 -5.35 0.25
C GLN A 41 15.60 -5.68 -0.07
N ILE A 42 15.05 -4.98 -1.07
CA ILE A 42 13.73 -5.27 -1.62
C ILE A 42 13.85 -6.53 -2.49
N LEU A 43 13.03 -7.52 -2.19
CA LEU A 43 12.88 -8.76 -2.94
C LEU A 43 11.44 -8.87 -3.46
N GLN A 44 11.29 -9.40 -4.66
CA GLN A 44 10.03 -9.60 -5.35
C GLN A 44 9.71 -11.08 -5.54
N SER A 45 8.52 -11.34 -6.08
CA SER A 45 8.08 -12.67 -6.48
C SER A 45 9.09 -13.31 -7.43
N GLY A 46 9.52 -14.53 -7.12
CA GLY A 46 10.49 -15.27 -7.92
C GLY A 46 11.96 -14.98 -7.60
N ASP A 47 12.27 -13.98 -6.77
CA ASP A 47 13.63 -13.76 -6.30
C ASP A 47 14.11 -14.93 -5.42
N VAL A 48 15.43 -15.04 -5.30
CA VAL A 48 16.07 -16.09 -4.52
C VAL A 48 16.51 -15.52 -3.17
N ILE A 49 16.23 -16.27 -2.11
CA ILE A 49 16.71 -15.99 -0.76
C ILE A 49 17.58 -17.15 -0.26
N GLU A 50 18.75 -16.82 0.28
CA GLU A 50 19.72 -17.79 0.77
C GLU A 50 19.17 -18.63 1.93
N ASP A 51 19.71 -19.82 2.11
CA ASP A 51 19.45 -20.65 3.29
C ASP A 51 19.78 -19.89 4.58
N GLY A 52 18.96 -20.06 5.61
CA GLY A 52 19.09 -19.38 6.91
C GLY A 52 18.77 -17.89 6.90
N SER A 53 18.41 -17.31 5.74
CA SER A 53 17.96 -15.93 5.64
C SER A 53 16.45 -15.79 5.85
N SER A 54 16.04 -14.61 6.28
CA SER A 54 14.63 -14.24 6.46
C SER A 54 14.30 -12.90 5.82
N ALA A 55 13.04 -12.73 5.45
CA ALA A 55 12.49 -11.51 4.90
C ALA A 55 11.10 -11.23 5.45
N THR A 56 10.73 -9.96 5.54
CA THR A 56 9.42 -9.52 6.01
C THR A 56 8.57 -9.05 4.84
N MET A 57 7.32 -9.51 4.77
CA MET A 57 6.31 -9.07 3.80
C MET A 57 5.83 -7.66 4.12
N ILE A 58 5.82 -6.80 3.10
CA ILE A 58 5.32 -5.43 3.17
C ILE A 58 4.24 -5.25 2.12
N CYS A 59 3.02 -4.98 2.58
CA CYS A 59 1.89 -4.72 1.69
C CYS A 59 2.00 -3.33 1.04
N LEU A 60 1.57 -3.23 -0.22
CA LEU A 60 1.46 -1.97 -0.91
C LEU A 60 0.38 -1.09 -0.25
N ARG A 61 0.46 0.22 -0.49
CA ARG A 61 -0.53 1.19 0.00
C ARG A 61 -1.95 0.78 -0.37
N GLY A 62 -2.86 0.83 0.60
CA GLY A 62 -4.25 0.42 0.42
C GLY A 62 -4.50 -1.06 0.70
N PHE A 63 -3.46 -1.81 1.10
CA PHE A 63 -3.57 -3.21 1.53
C PHE A 63 -2.94 -3.41 2.91
N HIS A 64 -3.44 -4.40 3.64
CA HIS A 64 -2.91 -4.83 4.94
C HIS A 64 -2.59 -6.32 4.94
N LEU A 65 -1.63 -6.71 5.78
CA LEU A 65 -1.22 -8.10 5.93
C LEU A 65 -2.28 -8.88 6.69
N GLN A 66 -2.73 -9.99 6.12
CA GLN A 66 -3.53 -11.01 6.79
C GLN A 66 -2.72 -12.30 6.90
N GLY A 67 -2.47 -12.75 8.14
CA GLY A 67 -1.66 -13.93 8.43
C GLY A 67 -0.18 -13.62 8.66
N ASN A 68 0.68 -14.62 8.43
CA ASN A 68 2.12 -14.51 8.72
C ASN A 68 2.87 -13.71 7.64
N GLY A 69 3.60 -12.68 8.06
CA GLY A 69 4.42 -11.85 7.18
C GLY A 69 5.90 -12.22 7.14
N VAL A 70 6.33 -13.26 7.86
CA VAL A 70 7.75 -13.62 7.96
C VAL A 70 8.05 -14.81 7.05
N LEU A 71 8.93 -14.59 6.08
CA LEU A 71 9.51 -15.61 5.21
C LEU A 71 10.83 -16.06 5.81
N GLU A 72 10.96 -17.34 6.11
CA GLU A 72 12.20 -17.97 6.56
C GLU A 72 12.57 -19.09 5.60
N CYS A 73 13.80 -19.04 5.08
CA CYS A 73 14.32 -20.08 4.20
C CYS A 73 15.17 -21.07 4.98
N HIS A 74 14.85 -22.35 4.88
CA HIS A 74 15.66 -23.43 5.42
C HIS A 74 15.71 -24.61 4.44
N ARG A 75 16.92 -24.90 3.95
CA ARG A 75 17.29 -26.00 3.05
C ARG A 75 16.39 -26.09 1.82
N GLY A 76 16.10 -24.93 1.21
CA GLY A 76 15.27 -24.79 0.01
C GLY A 76 13.77 -24.79 0.27
N LEU A 77 13.35 -24.84 1.54
CA LEU A 77 11.95 -24.79 1.95
C LEU A 77 11.67 -23.49 2.69
N ILE A 78 10.55 -22.87 2.36
CA ILE A 78 10.00 -21.80 3.18
C ILE A 78 9.24 -22.47 4.33
N THR A 79 9.73 -22.27 5.56
CA THR A 79 9.30 -23.06 6.73
C THR A 79 7.90 -22.72 7.23
N SER A 80 7.40 -21.54 6.88
CA SER A 80 6.12 -21.02 7.36
C SER A 80 5.17 -20.71 6.21
N HIS A 81 3.88 -20.96 6.42
CA HIS A 81 2.85 -20.54 5.48
C HIS A 81 2.75 -19.02 5.49
N LEU A 82 3.05 -18.40 4.35
CA LEU A 82 2.96 -16.95 4.20
C LEU A 82 1.51 -16.51 4.03
N GLY A 83 1.16 -15.43 4.73
CA GLY A 83 -0.09 -14.71 4.60
C GLY A 83 -0.24 -14.01 3.25
N HIS A 84 -1.17 -13.08 3.16
CA HIS A 84 -1.43 -12.32 1.93
C HIS A 84 -1.84 -10.89 2.26
N CYS A 85 -1.74 -10.01 1.26
CA CYS A 85 -2.15 -8.62 1.40
C CYS A 85 -3.59 -8.45 0.90
N ALA A 86 -4.50 -8.13 1.81
CA ALA A 86 -5.91 -7.88 1.52
C ALA A 86 -6.17 -6.37 1.45
N PRO A 87 -7.06 -5.88 0.57
CA PRO A 87 -7.36 -4.46 0.49
C PRO A 87 -7.96 -3.95 1.80
N HIS A 88 -7.69 -2.71 2.15
CA HIS A 88 -8.29 -2.07 3.31
C HIS A 88 -9.79 -1.85 3.12
N GLU A 89 -10.55 -2.09 4.19
CA GLU A 89 -11.93 -1.65 4.28
C GLU A 89 -12.00 -0.13 4.48
N CYS A 90 -13.06 0.48 3.99
CA CYS A 90 -13.33 1.89 4.17
C CYS A 90 -14.20 2.12 5.41
N LEU A 91 -13.75 2.97 6.33
CA LEU A 91 -14.55 3.41 7.46
C LEU A 91 -15.57 4.46 7.00
N LEU A 92 -16.85 4.18 7.22
CA LEU A 92 -17.91 5.14 6.95
C LEU A 92 -17.94 6.21 8.05
N PRO A 93 -17.89 7.51 7.72
CA PRO A 93 -17.93 8.56 8.72
C PRO A 93 -19.36 8.78 9.25
N THR A 94 -19.45 9.28 10.47
CA THR A 94 -20.68 9.84 11.03
C THR A 94 -20.93 11.22 10.41
N LEU A 95 -22.09 11.39 9.78
CA LEU A 95 -22.45 12.65 9.12
C LEU A 95 -23.28 13.54 10.04
N SER A 96 -23.07 14.85 9.96
CA SER A 96 -23.90 15.85 10.64
C SER A 96 -25.23 16.12 9.91
N GLY A 97 -25.34 15.71 8.65
CA GLY A 97 -26.57 15.79 7.85
C GLY A 97 -26.58 14.73 6.74
N GLY A 98 -27.73 14.09 6.56
CA GLY A 98 -27.92 12.95 5.66
C GLY A 98 -27.72 11.60 6.34
N SER A 99 -27.89 10.52 5.59
CA SER A 99 -27.69 9.14 6.08
C SER A 99 -27.01 8.27 5.02
N ILE A 100 -26.21 7.30 5.44
CA ILE A 100 -25.54 6.36 4.53
C ILE A 100 -26.24 5.00 4.63
N HIS A 101 -26.62 4.45 3.48
CA HIS A 101 -27.22 3.12 3.37
C HIS A 101 -26.31 2.19 2.55
N PRO A 102 -26.05 0.94 3.00
CA PRO A 102 -26.58 0.31 4.21
C PRO A 102 -25.95 0.87 5.49
N LEU A 103 -26.70 0.81 6.60
CA LEU A 103 -26.22 1.22 7.92
C LEU A 103 -25.15 0.23 8.41
N THR A 104 -23.91 0.51 8.04
CA THR A 104 -22.74 -0.30 8.32
C THR A 104 -21.62 0.62 8.78
N ARG A 105 -20.66 0.07 9.52
CA ARG A 105 -19.50 0.84 9.99
C ARG A 105 -18.37 0.88 8.95
N THR A 106 -18.26 -0.18 8.15
CA THR A 106 -17.25 -0.32 7.10
C THR A 106 -17.86 -0.80 5.79
N LEU A 107 -17.21 -0.43 4.69
CA LEU A 107 -17.42 -1.00 3.37
C LEU A 107 -16.18 -1.80 2.97
N ALA A 108 -16.39 -3.02 2.47
CA ALA A 108 -15.31 -3.77 1.84
C ALA A 108 -14.88 -3.13 0.52
N ASP A 109 -13.67 -3.46 0.05
CA ASP A 109 -13.18 -2.99 -1.24
C ASP A 109 -14.15 -3.32 -2.38
N GLY A 110 -14.42 -2.35 -3.25
CA GLY A 110 -15.39 -2.45 -4.34
C GLY A 110 -16.85 -2.35 -3.93
N GLN A 111 -17.17 -2.38 -2.62
CA GLN A 111 -18.55 -2.16 -2.17
C GLN A 111 -18.97 -0.70 -2.33
N GLN A 112 -20.29 -0.53 -2.50
CA GLN A 112 -20.91 0.77 -2.66
C GLN A 112 -21.92 1.01 -1.54
N ALA A 113 -22.06 2.28 -1.17
CA ALA A 113 -23.12 2.76 -0.30
C ALA A 113 -23.79 3.97 -0.93
N THR A 114 -25.06 4.19 -0.62
CA THR A 114 -25.78 5.39 -1.04
C THR A 114 -25.80 6.38 0.10
N LEU A 115 -25.16 7.53 -0.12
CA LEU A 115 -25.30 8.71 0.70
C LEU A 115 -26.60 9.43 0.33
N MET A 116 -27.56 9.39 1.24
CA MET A 116 -28.84 10.08 1.10
C MET A 116 -28.75 11.47 1.71
N CYS A 117 -28.76 12.50 0.88
CA CYS A 117 -28.81 13.90 1.30
C CYS A 117 -30.18 14.50 1.00
N SER A 118 -30.52 15.60 1.67
CA SER A 118 -31.79 16.30 1.46
C SER A 118 -31.99 16.81 0.03
N THR A 119 -30.89 17.03 -0.71
CA THR A 119 -30.92 17.55 -2.09
C THR A 119 -30.76 16.45 -3.14
N ARG A 120 -29.82 15.53 -2.96
CA ARG A 120 -29.50 14.47 -3.92
C ARG A 120 -28.86 13.27 -3.25
N ASN A 121 -29.15 12.08 -3.76
CA ASN A 121 -28.46 10.86 -3.38
C ASN A 121 -27.14 10.72 -4.17
N VAL A 122 -26.06 10.38 -3.47
CA VAL A 122 -24.71 10.21 -4.03
C VAL A 122 -24.26 8.78 -3.77
N THR A 123 -23.79 8.10 -4.81
CA THR A 123 -23.21 6.76 -4.66
C THR A 123 -21.75 6.87 -4.25
N LEU A 124 -21.42 6.33 -3.09
CA LEU A 124 -20.09 6.18 -2.54
C LEU A 124 -19.55 4.81 -2.95
N THR A 125 -18.29 4.75 -3.37
CA THR A 125 -17.57 3.51 -3.67
C THR A 125 -16.33 3.42 -2.79
N CYS A 126 -16.13 2.26 -2.15
CA CYS A 126 -14.88 1.97 -1.46
C CYS A 126 -13.84 1.43 -2.43
N SER A 127 -12.63 2.00 -2.38
CA SER A 127 -11.48 1.50 -3.14
C SER A 127 -10.23 1.52 -2.25
N ARG A 128 -9.81 0.34 -1.79
CA ARG A 128 -8.58 0.10 -1.01
C ARG A 128 -8.44 1.05 0.19
N GLY A 129 -9.50 1.17 0.99
CA GLY A 129 -9.57 2.03 2.17
C GLY A 129 -9.91 3.50 1.89
N VAL A 130 -10.17 3.88 0.63
CA VAL A 130 -10.55 5.24 0.25
C VAL A 130 -11.98 5.26 -0.31
N ILE A 131 -12.84 6.08 0.28
CA ILE A 131 -14.20 6.33 -0.19
C ILE A 131 -14.19 7.42 -1.26
N SER A 132 -14.83 7.16 -2.39
CA SER A 132 -15.00 8.14 -3.48
C SER A 132 -16.46 8.19 -3.96
N PRO A 133 -17.07 9.38 -4.13
CA PRO A 133 -16.56 10.70 -3.74
C PRO A 133 -16.53 10.86 -2.21
N SER A 134 -15.91 11.95 -1.71
CA SER A 134 -15.91 12.24 -0.28
C SER A 134 -17.34 12.27 0.27
N PRO A 135 -17.63 11.59 1.39
CA PRO A 135 -18.98 11.43 1.92
C PRO A 135 -19.42 12.71 2.65
N THR A 136 -19.79 13.73 1.90
CA THR A 136 -20.34 14.98 2.44
C THR A 136 -21.64 15.31 1.72
N CYS A 137 -22.67 15.61 2.49
CA CYS A 137 -23.90 16.17 1.93
C CYS A 137 -23.67 17.66 1.67
N MET A 138 -23.42 18.00 0.40
CA MET A 138 -23.36 19.40 -0.01
C MET A 138 -24.76 20.00 0.05
N GLY A 139 -25.04 20.75 1.12
CA GLY A 139 -26.10 21.77 1.11
C GLY A 139 -25.75 22.83 0.06
N ASN A 140 -26.77 23.38 -0.61
CA ASN A 140 -26.66 24.29 -1.76
C ASN A 140 -25.48 25.29 -1.72
N ALA A 141 -24.80 25.40 -2.87
CA ALA A 141 -23.80 26.41 -3.26
C ALA A 141 -22.70 26.68 -2.21
N THR A 142 -21.72 25.78 -2.12
CA THR A 142 -20.67 25.88 -1.12
C THR A 142 -19.68 27.00 -1.46
N THR A 143 -19.46 27.89 -0.50
CA THR A 143 -18.29 28.77 -0.34
C THR A 143 -16.98 28.00 -0.20
N PHE A 144 -16.92 26.74 -0.63
CA PHE A 144 -15.79 25.84 -0.49
C PHE A 144 -15.64 24.95 -1.74
N CYS A 145 -14.38 24.73 -2.14
CA CYS A 145 -13.95 23.91 -3.27
C CYS A 145 -13.30 22.62 -2.77
N THR A 146 -13.50 21.52 -3.49
CA THR A 146 -12.83 20.24 -3.19
C THR A 146 -11.32 20.34 -3.47
N ALA A 147 -10.52 19.64 -2.66
CA ALA A 147 -9.07 19.55 -2.84
C ALA A 147 -8.69 18.99 -4.24
N PRO A 148 -7.72 19.60 -4.95
CA PRO A 148 -7.13 19.04 -6.18
C PRO A 148 -6.44 17.70 -5.93
N ARG A 149 -6.44 16.81 -6.94
CA ARG A 149 -5.90 15.44 -6.85
C ARG A 149 -4.40 15.32 -7.18
N ASP A 150 -3.70 16.43 -7.40
CA ASP A 150 -2.31 16.42 -7.90
C ASP A 150 -1.26 16.25 -6.78
N THR A 151 -0.23 15.44 -7.03
CA THR A 151 0.89 15.17 -6.11
C THR A 151 1.98 16.23 -6.17
N THR A 152 1.97 17.13 -7.16
CA THR A 152 2.95 18.21 -7.28
C THR A 152 3.00 19.07 -6.00
N PRO A 153 4.18 19.45 -5.47
CA PRO A 153 4.28 20.34 -4.31
C PRO A 153 3.65 21.71 -4.58
N ALA A 154 2.71 22.11 -3.72
CA ALA A 154 2.03 23.40 -3.82
C ALA A 154 1.92 24.05 -2.45
N VAL A 155 2.04 25.37 -2.43
CA VAL A 155 1.74 26.18 -1.25
C VAL A 155 0.27 26.58 -1.34
N ILE A 156 -0.49 26.33 -0.27
CA ILE A 156 -1.94 26.51 -0.23
C ILE A 156 -2.25 27.59 0.80
N TYR A 157 -2.93 28.66 0.38
CA TYR A 157 -3.17 29.79 1.26
C TYR A 157 -4.41 30.59 0.85
N SER A 158 -4.92 31.39 1.80
CA SER A 158 -5.97 32.39 1.61
C SER A 158 -5.43 33.78 1.94
N LEU A 159 -5.90 34.81 1.24
CA LEU A 159 -5.63 36.21 1.59
C LEU A 159 -6.78 36.74 2.43
N GLN A 160 -6.54 36.96 3.73
CA GLN A 160 -7.52 37.54 4.65
C GLN A 160 -7.00 38.88 5.16
N ASN A 161 -7.73 39.97 4.92
CA ASN A 161 -7.35 41.35 5.32
C ASN A 161 -5.91 41.74 4.91
N GLY A 162 -5.45 41.28 3.74
CA GLY A 162 -4.10 41.55 3.23
C GLY A 162 -3.00 40.64 3.77
N HIS A 163 -3.30 39.74 4.72
CA HIS A 163 -2.35 38.77 5.25
C HIS A 163 -2.55 37.38 4.62
N LYS A 164 -1.43 36.73 4.32
CA LYS A 164 -1.39 35.35 3.83
C LYS A 164 -1.59 34.39 5.01
N VAL A 165 -2.67 33.62 4.97
CA VAL A 165 -2.95 32.53 5.92
C VAL A 165 -2.73 31.21 5.20
N GLU A 166 -1.72 30.44 5.62
CA GLU A 166 -1.43 29.13 5.04
C GLU A 166 -2.41 28.07 5.54
N MET A 167 -2.71 27.11 4.67
CA MET A 167 -3.69 26.06 4.90
C MET A 167 -3.07 24.68 4.70
N ASP A 168 -3.58 23.70 5.42
CA ASP A 168 -3.12 22.31 5.32
C ASP A 168 -3.56 21.69 3.99
N ARG A 169 -2.63 21.00 3.32
CA ARG A 169 -2.83 20.23 2.10
C ARG A 169 -3.75 19.04 2.26
N TYR A 170 -3.85 18.49 3.47
CA TYR A 170 -4.65 17.28 3.71
C TYR A 170 -6.11 17.58 4.05
N GLN A 171 -6.54 18.84 3.93
CA GLN A 171 -7.94 19.22 4.08
C GLN A 171 -8.78 18.69 2.92
N SER A 172 -9.98 18.23 3.23
CA SER A 172 -10.92 17.68 2.24
C SER A 172 -11.65 18.77 1.43
N ALA A 173 -11.66 20.02 1.91
CA ALA A 173 -12.29 21.17 1.26
C ALA A 173 -11.60 22.49 1.65
N TYR A 174 -11.64 23.46 0.75
CA TYR A 174 -10.97 24.76 0.88
C TYR A 174 -11.96 25.91 0.70
N PRO A 175 -11.90 26.98 1.51
CA PRO A 175 -12.79 28.13 1.34
C PRO A 175 -12.59 28.82 -0.01
N ASN A 176 -13.63 29.51 -0.46
CA ASN A 176 -13.62 30.30 -1.68
C ASN A 176 -12.54 31.40 -1.58
N GLY A 177 -11.75 31.56 -2.63
CA GLY A 177 -10.57 32.44 -2.64
C GLY A 177 -9.27 31.77 -2.17
N THR A 178 -9.27 30.45 -1.87
CA THR A 178 -8.02 29.71 -1.64
C THR A 178 -7.21 29.58 -2.92
N VAL A 179 -5.91 29.85 -2.82
CA VAL A 179 -4.95 29.79 -3.93
C VAL A 179 -4.06 28.56 -3.78
N PHE A 180 -3.93 27.80 -4.86
CA PHE A 180 -2.96 26.71 -5.01
C PHE A 180 -1.81 27.19 -5.88
N GLN A 181 -0.66 27.44 -5.25
CA GLN A 181 0.55 27.83 -5.98
C GLN A 181 1.47 26.62 -6.12
N TYR A 182 1.39 25.95 -7.26
CA TYR A 182 2.28 24.84 -7.62
C TYR A 182 3.69 25.36 -7.86
N LYS A 183 4.67 24.74 -7.22
CA LYS A 183 6.08 25.01 -7.49
C LYS A 183 6.46 24.25 -8.75
N VAL A 184 6.75 24.97 -9.83
CA VAL A 184 7.35 24.38 -11.02
C VAL A 184 8.83 24.16 -10.71
N GLU A 185 9.30 22.92 -10.74
CA GLU A 185 10.75 22.66 -10.80
C GLU A 185 11.23 23.16 -12.16
N ALA A 186 12.26 24.00 -12.15
CA ALA A 186 12.75 24.74 -13.30
C ALA A 186 12.75 23.91 -14.59
N CYS A 187 12.23 24.49 -15.67
CA CYS A 187 12.45 23.96 -17.02
C CYS A 187 13.96 23.71 -17.17
N GLN A 188 14.34 22.45 -17.28
CA GLN A 188 15.68 22.10 -17.73
C GLN A 188 15.78 22.60 -19.18
N THR A 189 16.49 23.71 -19.36
CA THR A 189 16.92 24.16 -20.67
C THR A 189 17.87 23.12 -21.22
N SER A 190 17.42 22.37 -22.23
CA SER A 190 18.28 21.57 -23.11
C SER A 190 19.22 22.46 -23.90
#